data_AF-A0A7C8AQC8-F1
#
_entry.id   AF-A0A7C8AQC8-F1
#
_cell.length_a   1.000
_cell.length_b   1.000
_cell.length_c   1.000
_cell.angle_alpha   90.00
_cell.angle_beta   90.00
_cell.angle_gamma   90.00
#
_symmetry.space_group_name_H-M   'P 1'
#
loop_
_entity.id
_entity.type
_entity.pdbx_description
1 polymer ?
#
loop_
_entity_poly.entity_id
_entity_poly.type
_entity_poly.pdbx_seq_one_letter_code
_entity_poly.pdbx_strand_id
1 'polypeptide(L)' 'MAEEKVRVLGPVEVASDSKERVAYELMNQIANFEMDGQGEARKTPRYWLSLYRKCHKAVHGYTLDLILQDN' A
#
# COMPACT_ATOMS: atom_id res chain seq x y z
N MET A 1 -10.18 28.72 0.79
CA MET A 1 -9.50 27.42 0.81
C MET A 1 -8.95 27.21 -0.59
N ALA A 2 -7.64 27.29 -0.78
CA ALA A 2 -7.04 27.13 -2.11
C ALA A 2 -6.91 25.63 -2.41
N GLU A 3 -7.50 25.17 -3.51
CA GLU A 3 -7.33 23.81 -4.01
C GLU A 3 -5.89 23.64 -4.50
N GLU A 4 -5.12 22.81 -3.82
CA GLU A 4 -3.75 22.49 -4.21
C GLU A 4 -3.77 21.69 -5.51
N LYS A 5 -3.43 22.35 -6.61
CA LYS A 5 -3.47 21.77 -7.97
C LYS A 5 -2.26 20.84 -8.16
N VAL A 6 -2.40 19.57 -7.80
CA VAL A 6 -1.40 18.54 -8.10
C VAL A 6 -1.31 18.35 -9.62
N ARG A 7 -0.15 18.63 -10.20
CA ARG A 7 0.13 18.39 -11.63
C ARG A 7 1.18 17.29 -11.74
N VAL A 8 0.85 16.22 -12.46
CA VAL A 8 1.81 15.17 -12.83
C VAL A 8 2.53 15.64 -14.09
N LEU A 9 3.80 16.02 -13.96
CA LEU A 9 4.60 16.65 -15.03
C LEU A 9 5.34 15.65 -15.94
N GLY A 10 5.25 14.34 -15.64
CA GLY A 10 5.93 13.28 -16.38
C GLY A 10 5.59 11.89 -15.82
N PRO A 11 6.16 10.82 -16.38
CA PRO A 11 6.02 9.49 -15.81
C PRO A 11 6.55 9.47 -14.37
N VAL A 12 5.82 8.80 -13.48
CA VAL A 12 6.21 8.66 -12.08
C VAL A 12 7.35 7.65 -12.03
N GLU A 13 8.57 8.13 -11.83
CA GLU A 13 9.72 7.28 -11.56
C GLU A 13 9.73 6.92 -10.07
N VAL A 14 9.54 5.64 -9.78
CA VAL A 14 9.68 5.11 -8.42
C VAL A 14 11.12 4.64 -8.28
N ALA A 15 11.88 5.26 -7.38
CA ALA A 15 13.25 4.82 -7.09
C ALA A 15 13.23 3.36 -6.62
N SER A 16 14.18 2.56 -7.10
CA SER A 16 14.22 1.11 -6.88
C SER A 16 14.40 0.72 -5.41
N ASP A 17 15.00 1.60 -4.61
CA ASP A 17 15.25 1.46 -3.18
C ASP A 17 14.29 2.31 -2.31
N SER A 18 13.25 2.87 -2.93
CA SER A 18 12.25 3.67 -2.21
C SER A 18 11.43 2.82 -1.25
N LYS A 19 10.98 3.45 -0.15
CA LYS A 19 10.06 2.82 0.80
C LYS A 19 8.74 2.44 0.13
N GLU A 20 8.30 3.24 -0.83
CA GLU A 20 7.10 3.01 -1.64
C GLU A 20 7.21 1.70 -2.44
N ARG A 21 8.38 1.44 -3.04
CA ARG A 21 8.66 0.18 -3.73
C ARG A 21 8.59 -1.01 -2.76
N VAL A 22 9.23 -0.90 -1.60
CA VAL A 22 9.20 -1.96 -0.57
C VAL A 22 7.78 -2.20 -0.07
N ALA A 23 7.00 -1.13 0.16
CA ALA A 23 5.60 -1.24 0.57
C ALA A 23 4.73 -1.93 -0.48
N TYR A 24 4.95 -1.64 -1.76
CA TYR A 24 4.27 -2.29 -2.88
C TYR A 24 4.62 -3.77 -2.99
N GLU A 25 5.90 -4.13 -2.86
CA GLU A 25 6.35 -5.51 -2.89
C GLU A 25 5.79 -6.32 -1.70
N LEU A 26 5.81 -5.73 -0.49
CA LEU A 26 5.22 -6.32 0.70
C LEU A 26 3.71 -6.55 0.54
N MET A 27 2.98 -5.58 -0.01
CA MET A 27 1.55 -5.70 -0.32
C MET A 27 1.27 -6.90 -1.24
N ASN A 28 2.06 -7.07 -2.30
CA ASN A 28 1.90 -8.21 -3.21
C ASN A 28 2.19 -9.55 -2.53
N GLN A 29 3.23 -9.62 -1.69
CA GLN A 29 3.54 -10.84 -0.95
C GLN A 29 2.41 -11.24 0.00
N ILE A 30 1.90 -10.29 0.79
CA ILE A 30 0.77 -10.54 1.70
C ILE A 30 -0.48 -10.96 0.92
N ALA A 31 -0.81 -10.22 -0.15
CA ALA A 31 -1.99 -10.52 -0.95
C ALA A 31 -1.91 -11.86 -1.69
N ASN A 32 -0.70 -12.37 -1.97
CA ASN A 32 -0.50 -13.71 -2.53
C ASN A 32 -0.58 -14.78 -1.44
N PHE A 33 -0.02 -14.52 -0.25
CA PHE A 33 -0.12 -15.44 0.88
C PHE A 33 -1.58 -15.63 1.34
N GLU A 34 -2.39 -14.57 1.33
CA GLU A 34 -3.82 -14.66 1.64
C GLU A 34 -4.62 -15.47 0.59
N MET A 35 -4.12 -15.61 -0.64
CA MET A 35 -4.80 -16.36 -1.71
C MET A 35 -4.75 -17.88 -1.53
N ASP A 36 -3.80 -18.41 -0.76
CA ASP A 36 -3.66 -19.86 -0.56
C ASP A 36 -4.81 -20.46 0.28
N GLY A 37 -5.82 -19.67 0.68
CA GLY A 37 -6.98 -20.17 1.41
C GLY A 37 -8.34 -19.53 1.09
N GLN A 38 -8.42 -18.36 0.44
CA GLN A 38 -9.69 -17.69 0.13
C GLN A 38 -9.65 -17.00 -1.24
N GLY A 39 -10.61 -17.34 -2.11
CA GLY A 39 -10.62 -16.95 -3.53
C GLY A 39 -10.60 -15.43 -3.80
N GLU A 40 -10.26 -15.09 -5.05
CA GLU A 40 -10.08 -13.74 -5.60
C GLU A 40 -11.21 -12.73 -5.34
N ALA A 41 -12.39 -13.19 -4.92
CA ALA A 41 -13.59 -12.40 -4.69
C ALA A 41 -13.46 -11.28 -3.62
N ARG A 42 -12.41 -11.29 -2.79
CA ARG A 42 -12.19 -10.24 -1.75
C ARG A 42 -11.32 -9.06 -2.18
N LYS A 43 -10.69 -9.13 -3.36
CA LYS A 43 -9.69 -8.15 -3.82
C LYS A 43 -10.32 -6.93 -4.49
N THR A 44 -11.14 -6.20 -3.73
CA THR A 44 -11.69 -4.91 -4.16
C THR A 44 -10.60 -3.83 -4.22
N PRO A 45 -10.79 -2.74 -4.98
CA PRO A 45 -9.87 -1.59 -4.94
C PRO A 45 -9.62 -1.08 -3.51
N ARG A 46 -10.64 -1.11 -2.65
CA ARG A 46 -10.54 -0.72 -1.24
C ARG A 46 -9.60 -1.64 -0.44
N TYR A 47 -9.63 -2.95 -0.69
CA TYR A 47 -8.72 -3.90 -0.08
C TYR A 47 -7.27 -3.56 -0.42
N TRP A 48 -6.97 -3.35 -1.71
CA TRP A 48 -5.61 -3.02 -2.16
C TRP A 48 -5.08 -1.71 -1.58
N LEU A 49 -5.91 -0.67 -1.57
CA LEU A 49 -5.54 0.63 -1.00
C LEU A 49 -5.32 0.55 0.51
N SER A 50 -6.16 -0.21 1.23
CA SER A 50 -5.99 -0.43 2.68
C SER A 50 -4.72 -1.22 2.98
N LEU A 51 -4.46 -2.31 2.25
CA LEU A 51 -3.28 -3.13 2.43
C LEU A 51 -1.99 -2.35 2.11
N TYR A 52 -1.99 -1.57 1.02
CA TYR A 52 -0.87 -0.69 0.70
C TYR A 52 -0.61 0.31 1.82
N ARG A 53 -1.65 0.95 2.37
CA ARG A 53 -1.50 1.91 3.49
C ARG A 53 -0.86 1.25 4.72
N LYS A 54 -1.23 0.01 5.03
CA LYS A 54 -0.64 -0.79 6.11
C LYS A 54 0.83 -1.10 5.84
N CYS A 55 1.16 -1.55 4.63
CA CYS A 55 2.54 -1.83 4.23
C CYS A 55 3.40 -0.54 4.25
N HIS A 56 2.84 0.58 3.80
CA HIS A 56 3.48 1.88 3.84
C HIS A 56 3.80 2.32 5.27
N LYS A 57 2.90 2.13 6.22
CA LYS A 57 3.18 2.37 7.65
C LYS A 57 4.29 1.45 8.17
N ALA A 58 4.28 0.17 7.80
CA ALA A 58 5.30 -0.79 8.23
C ALA A 58 6.72 -0.38 7.81
N VAL A 59 6.92 -0.01 6.54
CA VAL A 59 8.24 0.41 6.03
C VAL A 59 8.69 1.78 6.58
N HIS A 60 7.78 2.55 7.15
CA HIS A 60 8.07 3.80 7.85
C HIS A 60 8.34 3.62 9.35
N GLY A 61 8.33 2.38 9.86
CA GLY A 61 8.70 2.06 11.25
C GLY A 61 7.56 2.26 12.26
N TYR A 62 6.30 2.29 11.81
CA TYR A 62 5.16 2.36 12.71
C TYR A 62 5.01 1.05 13.50
N THR A 63 4.49 1.15 14.73
CA THR A 63 4.21 -0.04 15.55
C THR A 63 3.04 -0.84 14.97
N LEU A 64 2.98 -2.13 15.33
CA LEU A 64 1.92 -3.03 14.87
C LEU A 64 0.52 -2.49 15.21
N ASP A 65 0.34 -1.93 16.41
CA ASP A 65 -0.94 -1.35 16.83
C ASP A 65 -1.41 -0.23 15.89
N LEU A 66 -0.50 0.65 15.47
CA LEU A 66 -0.80 1.77 14.57
C LEU A 66 -1.06 1.32 13.12
N ILE A 67 -0.51 0.17 12.72
CA ILE A 67 -0.73 -0.43 11.41
C ILE A 67 -2.13 -1.05 11.36
N LEU A 68 -2.55 -1.73 12.43
CA LEU A 68 -3.81 -2.46 12.48
C LEU A 68 -5.04 -1.58 12.76
N GLN A 69 -4.87 -0.38 13.30
CA GLN A 69 -5.96 0.55 13.63
C GLN A 69 -6.69 1.16 12.41
N ASP A 70 -6.18 1.01 11.18
CA ASP A 70 -6.90 1.48 9.98
C ASP A 70 -7.97 0.47 9.51
N ASN A 71 -9.24 0.81 9.74
CA ASN A 71 -10.45 0.13 9.26
C ASN A 71 -11.09 0.86 8.06
#